data_AF-A0A8S3JFT7-F1
#
_entry.id   AF-A0A8S3JFT7-F1
#
_cell.length_a   1.000
_cell.length_b   1.000
_cell.length_c   1.000
_cell.angle_alpha   90.00
_cell.angle_beta   90.00
_cell.angle_gamma   90.00
#
_symmetry.space_group_name_H-M   'P 1'
#
loop_
_entity.id
_entity.type
_entity.pdbx_description
1 polymer ?
#
loop_
_entity_poly.entity_id
_entity_poly.type
_entity_poly.pdbx_seq_one_letter_code
_entity_poly.pdbx_strand_id
1 'polypeptide(L)'
;MDHFYARVNGLNPTRLMCVILFRENIVNYPTIQEHLKSSLLNTFDQCQHDGVVDETMMKDICHMLIAMDSDNLSLYTEYFETPFLQHSANAYQRESEKLLAENNASQYIREISARISQESMRFINCYPKSTVDRIVKTAEEEFIEKHAKRIIEMESSGVVHMIESKNYDDLSLMYQLFKR
;
A
#
# COMPACT_ATOMS: atom_id res chain seq x y z
N MET A 1 -36.93 -13.48 15.23
CA MET A 1 -37.03 -12.43 14.19
C MET A 1 -36.20 -12.82 12.97
N ASP A 2 -34.86 -12.86 13.04
CA ASP A 2 -34.02 -13.13 11.85
C ASP A 2 -34.21 -14.53 11.22
N HIS A 3 -34.19 -15.61 12.00
CA HIS A 3 -34.22 -16.98 11.46
C HIS A 3 -35.54 -17.41 10.82
N PHE A 4 -36.64 -16.72 11.11
CA PHE A 4 -37.99 -17.12 10.68
C PHE A 4 -38.70 -15.98 9.96
N TYR A 5 -38.87 -14.82 10.59
CA TYR A 5 -39.62 -13.70 10.01
C TYR A 5 -38.87 -13.06 8.83
N ALA A 6 -37.61 -12.69 9.01
CA ALA A 6 -36.85 -12.05 7.92
C ALA A 6 -36.68 -13.01 6.73
N ARG A 7 -36.35 -14.28 7.00
CA ARG A 7 -36.17 -15.32 5.98
C ARG A 7 -37.46 -15.61 5.19
N VAL A 8 -38.61 -15.72 5.86
CA VAL A 8 -39.89 -16.01 5.20
C VAL A 8 -40.37 -14.83 4.34
N ASN A 9 -40.05 -13.60 4.74
CA ASN A 9 -40.49 -12.39 4.05
C ASN A 9 -39.45 -11.84 3.05
N GLY A 10 -38.32 -12.54 2.83
CA GLY A 10 -37.25 -12.07 1.96
C GLY A 10 -36.60 -10.75 2.41
N LEU A 11 -36.66 -10.45 3.71
CA LEU A 11 -36.11 -9.22 4.29
C LEU A 11 -34.65 -9.44 4.72
N ASN A 12 -33.89 -8.35 4.74
CA ASN A 12 -32.54 -8.34 5.27
C ASN A 12 -32.54 -8.74 6.75
N PRO A 13 -31.57 -9.56 7.21
CA PRO A 13 -31.38 -9.83 8.63
C PRO A 13 -31.12 -8.53 9.42
N THR A 14 -31.48 -8.51 10.70
CA THR A 14 -31.35 -7.33 11.57
C THR A 14 -29.93 -6.77 11.56
N ARG A 15 -28.90 -7.63 11.59
CA ARG A 15 -27.49 -7.22 11.49
C ARG A 15 -27.20 -6.43 10.21
N LEU A 16 -27.66 -6.92 9.06
CA LEU A 16 -27.44 -6.27 7.78
C LEU A 16 -28.18 -4.92 7.72
N MET A 17 -29.40 -4.85 8.25
CA MET A 17 -30.15 -3.59 8.35
C MET A 17 -29.42 -2.54 9.20
N CYS A 18 -28.85 -2.93 10.34
CA CYS A 18 -28.08 -2.00 11.17
C CYS A 18 -26.84 -1.46 10.44
N VAL A 19 -26.14 -2.32 9.71
CA VAL A 19 -24.95 -1.92 8.93
C VAL A 19 -25.33 -0.96 7.80
N ILE A 20 -26.41 -1.24 7.06
CA ILE A 20 -26.91 -0.36 6.01
C ILE A 20 -27.27 1.01 6.58
N LEU A 21 -28.03 1.05 7.69
CA LEU A 21 -28.42 2.31 8.32
C LEU A 21 -27.21 3.10 8.83
N PHE A 22 -26.23 2.43 9.44
CA PHE A 22 -25.00 3.07 9.88
C PHE A 22 -24.21 3.66 8.71
N ARG A 23 -24.07 2.90 7.62
CA ARG A 23 -23.41 3.36 6.39
C ARG A 23 -24.11 4.60 5.83
N GLU A 24 -25.43 4.55 5.64
CA GLU A 24 -26.19 5.59 4.96
C GLU A 24 -26.29 6.88 5.79
N ASN A 25 -26.48 6.77 7.10
CA ASN A 25 -26.77 7.92 7.95
C ASN A 25 -25.55 8.50 8.67
N ILE A 26 -24.46 7.73 8.81
CA ILE A 26 -23.26 8.17 9.54
C ILE A 26 -22.06 8.23 8.60
N VAL A 27 -21.68 7.11 7.98
CA VAL A 27 -20.41 7.04 7.22
C VAL A 27 -20.48 7.81 5.89
N ASN A 28 -21.61 7.78 5.21
CA ASN A 28 -21.82 8.52 3.97
C ASN A 28 -22.20 9.99 4.22
N TYR A 29 -22.30 10.43 5.48
CA TYR A 29 -22.53 11.84 5.77
C TYR A 29 -21.30 12.64 5.31
N PRO A 30 -21.44 13.65 4.42
CA PRO A 30 -20.30 14.25 3.73
C PRO A 30 -19.16 14.74 4.66
N THR A 31 -19.52 15.39 5.76
CA THR A 31 -18.54 15.88 6.74
C THR A 31 -17.81 14.74 7.44
N ILE A 32 -18.51 13.65 7.79
CA ILE A 32 -17.89 12.49 8.43
C ILE A 32 -17.01 11.75 7.43
N GLN A 33 -17.46 11.60 6.19
CA GLN A 33 -16.70 10.99 5.11
C GLN A 33 -15.37 11.72 4.87
N GLU A 34 -15.40 13.05 4.79
CA GLU A 34 -14.21 13.87 4.58
C GLU A 34 -13.25 13.80 5.79
N HIS A 35 -13.79 13.88 7.01
CA HIS A 35 -12.99 13.70 8.22
C HIS A 35 -12.40 12.30 8.31
N LEU A 36 -13.14 11.25 7.96
CA LEU A 36 -12.65 9.87 8.00
C LEU A 36 -11.51 9.68 6.99
N LYS A 37 -11.66 10.16 5.75
CA LYS A 37 -10.62 10.09 4.71
C LYS A 37 -9.35 10.86 5.14
N SER A 38 -9.51 12.09 5.63
CA SER A 38 -8.38 12.91 6.07
C SER A 38 -7.69 12.38 7.32
N SER A 39 -8.44 11.91 8.33
CA SER A 39 -7.88 11.30 9.53
C SER A 39 -7.09 10.03 9.20
N LEU A 40 -7.59 9.18 8.30
CA LEU A 40 -6.89 7.96 7.86
C LEU A 40 -5.55 8.25 7.18
N LEU A 41 -5.53 9.25 6.29
CA LEU A 41 -4.29 9.70 5.65
C LEU A 41 -3.33 10.34 6.67
N ASN A 42 -3.83 11.19 7.57
CA ASN A 42 -3.00 11.81 8.60
C ASN A 42 -2.37 10.78 9.54
N THR A 43 -3.12 9.74 9.94
CA THR A 43 -2.56 8.65 10.74
C THR A 43 -1.43 7.94 9.98
N PHE A 44 -1.56 7.78 8.67
CA PHE A 44 -0.50 7.19 7.85
C PHE A 44 0.74 8.09 7.76
N ASP A 45 0.56 9.40 7.56
CA ASP A 45 1.67 10.34 7.49
C ASP A 45 2.46 10.38 8.80
N GLN A 46 1.74 10.35 9.94
CA GLN A 46 2.34 10.21 11.27
C GLN A 46 3.08 8.87 11.41
N CYS A 47 2.50 7.77 10.94
CA CYS A 47 3.19 6.47 10.94
C CYS A 47 4.49 6.47 10.10
N GLN A 48 4.53 7.26 9.03
CA GLN A 48 5.72 7.42 8.19
C GLN A 48 6.79 8.29 8.88
N HIS A 49 6.40 9.29 9.66
CA HIS A 49 7.32 10.20 10.34
C HIS A 49 7.83 9.65 11.68
N ASP A 50 6.94 9.08 12.49
CA ASP A 50 7.22 8.66 13.87
C ASP A 50 7.68 7.19 13.96
N GLY A 51 7.57 6.44 12.86
CA GLY A 51 8.01 5.04 12.77
C GLY A 51 7.16 4.03 13.55
N VAL A 52 6.05 4.45 14.14
CA VAL A 52 5.11 3.60 14.90
C VAL A 52 3.76 3.61 14.20
N VAL A 53 3.34 2.45 13.71
CA VAL A 53 1.97 2.22 13.22
C VAL A 53 1.14 1.71 14.39
N ASP A 54 0.01 2.37 14.70
CA ASP A 54 -1.01 1.73 15.54
C ASP A 54 -1.70 0.65 14.69
N GLU A 55 -1.09 -0.53 14.67
CA GLU A 55 -1.56 -1.69 13.90
C GLU A 55 -3.00 -2.04 14.27
N THR A 56 -3.39 -1.84 15.53
CA THR A 56 -4.73 -2.16 16.02
C THR A 56 -5.75 -1.21 15.43
N MET A 57 -5.47 0.10 15.50
CA MET A 57 -6.35 1.12 14.94
C MET A 57 -6.54 0.95 13.43
N MET A 58 -5.44 0.72 12.69
CA MET A 58 -5.52 0.53 11.24
C MET A 58 -6.32 -0.70 10.87
N LYS A 59 -6.12 -1.81 11.59
CA LYS A 59 -6.85 -3.05 11.40
C LYS A 59 -8.33 -2.90 11.70
N ASP A 60 -8.69 -2.21 12.78
CA ASP A 60 -10.08 -1.98 13.16
C ASP A 60 -10.82 -1.12 12.14
N ILE A 61 -10.18 -0.06 11.63
CA ILE A 61 -10.79 0.78 10.60
C ILE A 61 -10.95 0.02 9.27
N CYS A 62 -9.94 -0.76 8.87
CA CYS A 62 -10.03 -1.60 7.67
C CYS A 62 -11.18 -2.61 7.79
N HIS A 63 -11.27 -3.32 8.92
CA HIS A 63 -12.37 -4.27 9.14
C HIS A 63 -13.73 -3.60 9.18
N MET A 64 -13.85 -2.43 9.79
CA MET A 64 -15.08 -1.65 9.79
C MET A 64 -15.49 -1.30 8.35
N LEU A 65 -14.58 -0.75 7.54
CA LEU A 65 -14.87 -0.38 6.14
C LEU A 65 -15.31 -1.58 5.29
N ILE A 66 -14.66 -2.73 5.47
CA ILE A 66 -15.01 -3.98 4.75
C ILE A 66 -16.36 -4.53 5.22
N ALA A 67 -16.60 -4.58 6.53
CA ALA A 67 -17.84 -5.10 7.10
C ALA A 67 -19.07 -4.25 6.70
N MET A 68 -18.87 -2.97 6.42
CA MET A 68 -19.95 -2.04 6.05
C MET A 68 -20.48 -2.22 4.63
N ASP A 69 -19.77 -2.93 3.78
CA ASP A 69 -20.12 -3.06 2.37
C ASP A 69 -20.50 -4.50 1.98
N SER A 70 -20.89 -5.30 2.98
CA SER A 70 -21.42 -6.67 2.79
C SER A 70 -20.52 -7.52 1.89
N ASP A 71 -19.21 -7.44 2.12
CA ASP A 71 -18.13 -8.10 1.37
C ASP A 71 -17.82 -7.53 -0.03
N ASN A 72 -18.49 -6.45 -0.46
CA ASN A 72 -17.92 -5.60 -1.51
C ASN A 72 -16.79 -4.74 -0.92
N LEU A 73 -15.70 -4.56 -1.65
CA LEU A 73 -14.56 -3.74 -1.18
C LEU A 73 -14.71 -2.27 -1.59
N SER A 74 -15.90 -1.78 -1.98
CA SER A 74 -16.03 -0.46 -2.62
C SER A 74 -15.70 0.68 -1.67
N LEU A 75 -16.27 0.66 -0.45
CA LEU A 75 -15.98 1.67 0.57
C LEU A 75 -14.51 1.62 1.02
N TYR A 76 -14.00 0.40 1.25
CA TYR A 76 -12.60 0.20 1.61
C TYR A 76 -11.66 0.74 0.52
N THR A 77 -11.91 0.39 -0.74
CA THR A 77 -11.07 0.80 -1.86
C THR A 77 -11.14 2.29 -2.12
N GLU A 78 -12.32 2.91 -2.03
CA GLU A 78 -12.49 4.34 -2.29
C GLU A 78 -11.97 5.21 -1.13
N TYR A 79 -12.25 4.82 0.12
CA TYR A 79 -11.98 5.69 1.27
C TYR A 79 -10.57 5.49 1.82
N PHE A 80 -10.00 4.30 1.62
CA PHE A 80 -8.70 3.96 2.17
C PHE A 80 -7.69 3.53 1.10
N GLU A 81 -7.94 2.42 0.40
CA GLU A 81 -6.89 1.77 -0.40
C GLU A 81 -6.37 2.66 -1.53
N THR A 82 -7.26 3.31 -2.29
CA THR A 82 -6.87 4.15 -3.42
C THR A 82 -6.10 5.40 -2.97
N PRO A 83 -6.59 6.20 -2.00
CA PRO A 83 -5.82 7.31 -1.44
C PRO A 83 -4.47 6.87 -0.85
N PHE A 84 -4.45 5.74 -0.14
CA PHE A 84 -3.24 5.18 0.47
C PHE A 84 -2.18 4.82 -0.58
N LEU A 85 -2.56 4.11 -1.64
CA LEU A 85 -1.64 3.74 -2.73
C LEU A 85 -1.15 4.97 -3.48
N GLN A 86 -2.01 5.96 -3.74
CA GLN A 86 -1.63 7.22 -4.39
C GLN A 86 -0.63 8.02 -3.55
N HIS A 87 -0.91 8.17 -2.25
CA HIS A 87 -0.01 8.86 -1.34
C HIS A 87 1.36 8.16 -1.25
N SER A 88 1.35 6.83 -1.14
CA SER A 88 2.56 6.02 -1.08
C SER A 88 3.37 6.10 -2.39
N ALA A 89 2.73 6.06 -3.55
CA ALA A 89 3.38 6.23 -4.85
C ALA A 89 4.14 7.57 -4.92
N ASN A 90 3.52 8.67 -4.50
CA ASN A 90 4.16 9.99 -4.45
C ASN A 90 5.32 10.05 -3.45
N ALA A 91 5.26 9.28 -2.36
CA ALA A 91 6.36 9.17 -1.40
C ALA A 91 7.53 8.37 -1.98
N TYR A 92 7.27 7.19 -2.54
CA TYR A 92 8.28 6.33 -3.16
C TYR A 92 8.92 7.01 -4.37
N GLN A 93 8.16 7.78 -5.17
CA GLN A 93 8.72 8.57 -6.26
C GLN A 93 9.76 9.57 -5.74
N ARG A 94 9.42 10.37 -4.72
CA ARG A 94 10.36 11.34 -4.13
C ARG A 94 11.58 10.66 -3.51
N GLU A 95 11.36 9.53 -2.85
CA GLU A 95 12.43 8.71 -2.26
C GLU A 95 13.36 8.17 -3.36
N SER A 96 12.81 7.59 -4.43
CA SER A 96 13.58 7.04 -5.57
C SER A 96 14.46 8.10 -6.22
N GLU A 97 13.94 9.31 -6.47
CA GLU A 97 14.72 10.40 -7.07
C GLU A 97 15.85 10.87 -6.15
N LYS A 98 15.58 10.95 -4.85
CA LYS A 98 16.62 11.28 -3.86
C LYS A 98 17.71 10.23 -3.85
N LEU A 99 17.35 8.95 -3.78
CA LEU A 99 18.30 7.85 -3.77
C LEU A 99 19.14 7.80 -5.06
N LEU A 100 18.52 8.01 -6.23
CA LEU A 100 19.23 8.07 -7.51
C LEU A 100 20.17 9.28 -7.65
N ALA A 101 19.92 10.36 -6.92
CA ALA A 101 20.78 11.53 -6.89
C ALA A 101 21.99 11.35 -5.95
N GLU A 102 21.82 10.57 -4.88
CA GLU A 102 22.80 10.41 -3.81
C GLU A 102 23.68 9.15 -3.96
N ASN A 103 23.22 8.15 -4.72
CA ASN A 103 23.82 6.81 -4.77
C ASN A 103 24.25 6.37 -6.18
N ASN A 104 25.24 5.48 -6.23
CA ASN A 104 25.57 4.71 -7.44
C ASN A 104 24.64 3.48 -7.62
N ALA A 105 24.75 2.75 -8.73
CA ALA A 105 23.73 1.76 -9.10
C ALA A 105 23.68 0.62 -8.08
N SER A 106 24.85 0.15 -7.63
CA SER A 106 24.99 -0.88 -6.59
C SER A 106 24.38 -0.46 -5.26
N GLN A 107 24.63 0.77 -4.82
CA GLN A 107 24.05 1.31 -3.59
C GLN A 107 22.53 1.41 -3.70
N TYR A 108 22.06 1.98 -4.81
CA TYR A 108 20.63 2.14 -5.10
C TYR A 108 19.89 0.79 -5.08
N ILE A 109 20.37 -0.22 -5.81
CA ILE A 109 19.69 -1.54 -5.87
C ILE A 109 19.61 -2.22 -4.50
N ARG A 110 20.64 -2.09 -3.66
CA ARG A 110 20.64 -2.68 -2.31
C ARG A 110 19.63 -1.98 -1.39
N GLU A 111 19.58 -0.65 -1.44
CA GLU A 111 18.65 0.14 -0.63
C GLU A 111 17.20 -0.13 -1.02
N ILE A 112 16.87 -0.13 -2.32
CA ILE A 112 15.49 -0.42 -2.74
C ILE A 112 15.08 -1.87 -2.47
N SER A 113 16.02 -2.84 -2.55
CA SER A 113 15.75 -4.24 -2.19
C SER A 113 15.35 -4.37 -0.73
N ALA A 114 16.07 -3.68 0.17
CA ALA A 114 15.74 -3.64 1.58
C ALA A 114 14.39 -2.92 1.81
N ARG A 115 14.16 -1.81 1.10
CA ARG A 115 12.93 -1.03 1.20
C ARG A 115 11.68 -1.82 0.78
N ILE A 116 11.70 -2.47 -0.38
CA ILE A 116 10.59 -3.32 -0.86
C ILE A 116 10.34 -4.48 0.12
N SER A 117 11.40 -5.09 0.65
CA SER A 117 11.27 -6.16 1.65
C SER A 117 10.62 -5.65 2.94
N GLN A 118 10.99 -4.44 3.39
CA GLN A 118 10.37 -3.81 4.55
C GLN A 118 8.88 -3.54 4.33
N GLU A 119 8.50 -2.97 3.18
CA GLU A 119 7.09 -2.68 2.84
C GLU A 119 6.27 -3.98 2.75
N SER A 120 6.86 -5.09 2.30
CA SER A 120 6.20 -6.40 2.25
C SER A 120 5.82 -6.94 3.64
N MET A 121 6.59 -6.59 4.66
CA MET A 121 6.38 -7.04 6.04
C MET A 121 5.61 -6.03 6.89
N ARG A 122 5.74 -4.73 6.58
CA ARG A 122 5.20 -3.63 7.38
C ARG A 122 3.68 -3.70 7.57
N PHE A 123 2.98 -4.15 6.53
CA PHE A 123 1.51 -4.09 6.50
C PHE A 123 0.81 -5.43 6.57
N ILE A 124 1.56 -6.54 6.66
CA ILE A 124 1.01 -7.90 6.56
C ILE A 124 -0.01 -8.22 7.67
N ASN A 125 0.12 -7.58 8.84
CA ASN A 125 -0.78 -7.77 9.97
C ASN A 125 -1.94 -6.76 10.02
N CYS A 126 -1.84 -5.68 9.24
CA CYS A 126 -2.76 -4.54 9.28
C CYS A 126 -3.81 -4.60 8.16
N TYR A 127 -3.41 -5.04 6.96
CA TYR A 127 -4.23 -4.91 5.76
C TYR A 127 -4.58 -6.27 5.12
N PRO A 128 -5.65 -6.31 4.31
CA PRO A 128 -5.91 -7.44 3.44
C PRO A 128 -4.69 -7.74 2.56
N LYS A 129 -4.44 -9.03 2.31
CA LYS A 129 -3.33 -9.48 1.47
C LYS A 129 -3.32 -8.78 0.10
N SER A 130 -4.49 -8.57 -0.51
CA SER A 130 -4.61 -7.85 -1.79
C SER A 130 -4.02 -6.44 -1.76
N THR A 131 -4.17 -5.73 -0.64
CA THR A 131 -3.64 -4.38 -0.47
C THR A 131 -2.14 -4.41 -0.23
N VAL A 132 -1.64 -5.40 0.52
CA VAL A 132 -0.20 -5.65 0.70
C VAL A 132 0.46 -5.95 -0.65
N ASP A 133 -0.14 -6.80 -1.47
CA ASP A 133 0.37 -7.13 -2.80
C ASP A 133 0.40 -5.87 -3.70
N ARG A 134 -0.63 -5.00 -3.61
CA ARG A 134 -0.70 -3.75 -4.39
C ARG A 134 0.31 -2.70 -3.96
N ILE A 135 0.56 -2.53 -2.66
CA ILE A 135 1.55 -1.56 -2.18
C ILE A 135 2.97 -2.00 -2.54
N VAL A 136 3.26 -3.30 -2.47
CA VAL A 136 4.55 -3.86 -2.94
C VAL A 136 4.72 -3.61 -4.43
N LYS A 137 3.70 -3.86 -5.25
CA LYS A 137 3.73 -3.56 -6.68
C LYS A 137 3.95 -2.07 -6.96
N THR A 138 3.29 -1.20 -6.19
CA THR A 138 3.47 0.25 -6.29
C THR A 138 4.92 0.65 -5.97
N ALA A 139 5.53 0.05 -4.95
CA ALA A 139 6.94 0.27 -4.64
C ALA A 139 7.87 -0.23 -5.76
N GLU A 140 7.60 -1.42 -6.32
CA GLU A 140 8.36 -1.97 -7.47
C GLU A 140 8.26 -1.06 -8.71
N GLU A 141 7.06 -0.56 -9.02
CA GLU A 141 6.84 0.40 -10.12
C GLU A 141 7.63 1.70 -9.93
N GLU A 142 7.55 2.32 -8.74
CA GLU A 142 8.20 3.60 -8.46
C GLU A 142 9.73 3.49 -8.29
N PHE A 143 10.24 2.43 -7.67
CA PHE A 143 11.68 2.26 -7.44
C PHE A 143 12.42 1.61 -8.61
N ILE A 144 11.77 0.72 -9.37
CA ILE A 144 12.42 -0.10 -10.40
C ILE A 144 11.92 0.28 -11.79
N GLU A 145 10.65 0.05 -12.10
CA GLU A 145 10.15 0.10 -13.48
C GLU A 145 10.38 1.48 -14.13
N LYS A 146 10.04 2.56 -13.40
CA LYS A 146 10.21 3.93 -13.91
C LYS A 146 11.66 4.33 -14.13
N HIS A 147 12.61 3.70 -13.44
CA HIS A 147 14.03 4.06 -13.46
C HIS A 147 14.93 2.99 -14.08
N ALA A 148 14.35 1.89 -14.58
CA ALA A 148 15.05 0.72 -15.06
C ALA A 148 16.19 1.06 -16.04
N LYS A 149 15.90 1.87 -17.05
CA LYS A 149 16.89 2.32 -18.03
C LYS A 149 18.01 3.14 -17.40
N ARG A 150 17.67 4.09 -16.52
CA ARG A 150 18.62 4.97 -15.82
C ARG A 150 19.58 4.17 -14.94
N ILE A 151 19.07 3.15 -14.24
CA ILE A 151 19.88 2.27 -13.38
C ILE A 151 20.84 1.42 -14.23
N ILE A 152 20.35 0.83 -15.32
CA ILE A 152 21.16 -0.03 -16.21
C ILE A 152 22.28 0.77 -16.88
N GLU A 153 21.97 1.97 -17.37
CA GLU A 153 22.87 2.82 -18.14
C GLU A 153 23.70 3.77 -17.27
N MET A 154 23.63 3.63 -15.93
CA MET A 154 24.25 4.60 -15.04
C MET A 154 25.77 4.64 -15.19
N GLU A 155 26.31 5.84 -15.37
CA GLU A 155 27.72 6.03 -15.69
C GLU A 155 28.61 5.45 -14.57
N SER A 156 29.62 4.67 -14.97
CA SER A 156 30.60 4.05 -14.06
C SER A 156 30.04 3.16 -12.94
N SER A 157 28.77 2.75 -13.00
CA SER A 157 28.18 1.86 -11.98
C SER A 157 27.08 0.93 -12.49
N GLY A 158 26.49 1.19 -13.66
CA GLY A 158 25.47 0.36 -14.29
C GLY A 158 25.97 -1.01 -14.74
N VAL A 159 25.12 -1.74 -15.48
CA VAL A 159 25.34 -3.16 -15.82
C VAL A 159 26.68 -3.41 -16.52
N VAL A 160 27.05 -2.55 -17.47
CA VAL A 160 28.32 -2.67 -18.20
C VAL A 160 29.50 -2.62 -17.23
N HIS A 161 29.50 -1.66 -16.32
CA HIS A 161 30.54 -1.52 -15.31
C HIS A 161 30.58 -2.72 -14.36
N MET A 162 29.43 -3.24 -13.93
CA MET A 162 29.37 -4.42 -13.06
C MET A 162 29.97 -5.67 -13.75
N ILE A 163 29.75 -5.83 -15.05
CA ILE A 163 30.34 -6.94 -15.83
C ILE A 163 31.85 -6.77 -15.96
N GLU A 164 32.33 -5.58 -16.33
CA GLU A 164 33.76 -5.30 -16.49
C GLU A 164 34.53 -5.45 -15.18
N SER A 165 33.95 -4.97 -14.07
CA SER A 165 34.50 -5.08 -12.72
C SER A 165 34.31 -6.46 -12.07
N LYS A 166 33.62 -7.40 -12.74
CA LYS A 166 33.27 -8.74 -12.23
C LYS A 166 32.49 -8.71 -10.91
N ASN A 167 31.67 -7.68 -10.70
CA ASN A 167 30.80 -7.55 -9.54
C ASN A 167 29.50 -8.36 -9.74
N TYR A 168 29.62 -9.68 -9.67
CA TYR A 168 28.51 -10.59 -9.94
C TYR A 168 27.43 -10.60 -8.85
N ASP A 169 27.77 -10.22 -7.63
CA ASP A 169 26.80 -10.17 -6.51
C ASP A 169 25.76 -9.08 -6.76
N ASP A 170 26.20 -7.86 -7.12
CA ASP A 170 25.31 -6.75 -7.45
C ASP A 170 24.54 -7.01 -8.76
N LEU A 171 25.17 -7.66 -9.74
CA LEU A 171 24.50 -8.05 -10.98
C LEU A 171 23.39 -9.10 -10.73
N SER A 172 23.63 -10.05 -9.82
CA SER A 172 22.64 -11.04 -9.40
C SER A 172 21.46 -10.36 -8.69
N LEU A 173 21.74 -9.41 -7.80
CA LEU A 173 20.70 -8.66 -7.09
C LEU A 173 19.89 -7.79 -8.06
N MET A 174 20.54 -7.13 -9.02
CA MET A 174 19.86 -6.38 -10.07
C MET A 174 18.96 -7.29 -10.90
N TYR A 175 19.44 -8.46 -11.32
CA TYR A 175 18.61 -9.43 -12.06
C TYR A 175 17.40 -9.90 -11.24
N GLN A 176 17.58 -10.17 -9.93
CA GLN A 176 16.47 -10.57 -9.06
C GLN A 176 15.42 -9.48 -8.90
N LEU A 177 15.84 -8.22 -8.82
CA LEU A 177 14.93 -7.07 -8.71
C LEU A 177 14.15 -6.85 -10.01
N PHE A 178 14.80 -6.93 -11.17
CA PHE A 178 14.18 -6.68 -12.48
C PHE A 178 13.32 -7.85 -12.98
N LYS A 179 13.41 -9.02 -12.33
CA LYS A 179 12.58 -10.20 -12.65
C LYS A 179 11.20 -10.17 -11.96
N ARG A 180 11.05 -9.40 -10.88
CA ARG A 180 9.78 -9.27 -10.13
C ARG A 180 8.68 -8.77 -11.05
#